data_AF-A0A919JKU5-F1
#
_entry.id   AF-A0A919JKU5-F1
#
_cell.length_a   1.000
_cell.length_b   1.000
_cell.length_c   1.000
_cell.angle_alpha   90.00
_cell.angle_beta   90.00
_cell.angle_gamma   90.00
#
_symmetry.space_group_name_H-M   'P 1'
#
loop_
_entity.id
_entity.type
_entity.pdbx_description
1 polymer ?
#
loop_
_entity_poly.entity_id
_entity_poly.type
_entity_poly.pdbx_seq_one_letter_code
_entity_poly.pdbx_strand_id
1 'polypeptide(L)'
;MHAQVLQLLTQRLARPLTGSGSELLGRAAFAQFADRDAAAFVARFADKAVTTLRDGRRHDFIAIPPGGGIAVWCNTWPGTHLEALPLRFGSYADQLAGKASWLVERGVRLAGLLEIDAYVGEPDDLEVEYSFLPGRLVGGVRAPDARWSNIMLNVHLCSDEQRQALEGFMD
;
A
#
# COMPACT_ATOMS: atom_id res chain seq x y z
N MET A 1 -9.19 14.94 16.93
CA MET A 1 -9.30 14.16 15.69
C MET A 1 -7.95 13.79 15.11
N HIS A 2 -7.11 14.71 14.60
CA HIS A 2 -5.83 14.34 13.98
C HIS A 2 -4.90 13.49 14.87
N ALA A 3 -4.66 13.90 16.12
CA ALA A 3 -3.82 13.13 17.05
C ALA A 3 -4.34 11.70 17.31
N GLN A 4 -5.66 11.53 17.35
CA GLN A 4 -6.30 10.22 17.52
C GLN A 4 -6.12 9.35 16.27
N VAL A 5 -6.39 9.89 15.08
CA VAL A 5 -6.18 9.18 13.81
C VAL A 5 -4.71 8.80 13.64
N LEU A 6 -3.78 9.70 13.98
CA LEU A 6 -2.35 9.42 13.96
C LEU A 6 -1.98 8.24 14.87
N GLN A 7 -2.50 8.23 16.10
CA GLN A 7 -2.27 7.15 17.05
C GLN A 7 -2.83 5.82 16.56
N LEU A 8 -4.08 5.80 16.08
CA LEU A 8 -4.72 4.61 15.54
C LEU A 8 -3.99 4.08 14.31
N LEU A 9 -3.66 4.95 13.36
CA LEU A 9 -2.91 4.58 12.17
C LEU A 9 -1.56 3.96 12.53
N THR A 10 -0.83 4.55 13.48
CA THR A 10 0.42 3.98 13.98
C THR A 10 0.24 2.58 14.54
N GLN A 11 -0.82 2.35 15.32
CA GLN A 11 -1.15 1.03 15.89
C GLN A 11 -1.52 0.02 14.80
N ARG A 12 -2.28 0.43 13.78
CA ARG A 12 -2.77 -0.44 12.70
C ARG A 12 -1.70 -0.77 11.66
N LEU A 13 -0.78 0.14 11.37
CA LEU A 13 0.41 -0.15 10.56
C LEU A 13 1.29 -1.26 11.16
N ALA A 14 1.25 -1.44 12.49
CA ALA A 14 1.95 -2.52 13.18
C ALA A 14 1.18 -3.86 13.18
N ARG A 15 -0.11 -3.86 12.80
CA ARG A 15 -1.02 -5.01 12.80
C ARG A 15 -2.02 -4.92 11.62
N PRO A 16 -1.55 -5.00 10.37
CA PRO A 16 -2.40 -4.93 9.17
C PRO A 16 -3.29 -6.18 9.00
N LEU A 17 -4.35 -6.04 8.21
CA LEU A 17 -5.36 -7.08 7.93
C LEU A 17 -4.86 -8.22 7.02
N THR A 18 -3.87 -7.98 6.15
CA THR A 18 -3.48 -8.87 5.04
C THR A 18 -2.99 -10.25 5.49
N GLY A 19 -2.38 -10.37 6.68
CA GLY A 19 -1.88 -11.63 7.23
C GLY A 19 -0.57 -11.49 8.02
N SER A 20 -0.23 -12.53 8.80
CA SER A 20 0.97 -12.56 9.66
C SER A 20 2.26 -12.33 8.86
N GLY A 21 3.10 -11.38 9.30
CA GLY A 21 4.40 -11.09 8.68
C GLY A 21 4.36 -9.97 7.64
N SER A 22 3.18 -9.55 7.17
CA SER A 22 3.04 -8.39 6.27
C SER A 22 3.51 -7.09 6.92
N GLU A 23 3.45 -6.99 8.24
CA GLU A 23 3.98 -5.86 8.99
C GLU A 23 5.52 -5.76 8.89
N LEU A 24 6.23 -6.88 8.70
CA LEU A 24 7.67 -6.88 8.45
C LEU A 24 8.01 -6.27 7.09
N LEU A 25 7.21 -6.53 6.06
CA LEU A 25 7.36 -5.88 4.75
C LEU A 25 7.12 -4.37 4.85
N GLY A 26 6.08 -3.95 5.56
CA GLY A 26 5.84 -2.53 5.85
C GLY A 26 7.03 -1.87 6.55
N ARG A 27 7.51 -2.46 7.66
CA ARG A 27 8.70 -1.97 8.38
C ARG A 27 9.94 -1.89 7.48
N ALA A 28 10.17 -2.91 6.67
CA ALA A 28 11.29 -2.96 5.74
C ALA A 28 11.19 -1.94 4.59
N ALA A 29 9.98 -1.58 4.16
CA ALA A 29 9.75 -0.53 3.19
C ALA A 29 10.04 0.84 3.82
N PHE A 30 9.52 1.07 5.03
CA PHE A 30 9.75 2.31 5.77
C PHE A 30 11.22 2.54 6.14
N ALA A 31 11.99 1.48 6.41
CA ALA A 31 13.41 1.59 6.69
C ALA A 31 14.23 2.19 5.53
N GLN A 32 13.75 2.15 4.29
CA GLN A 32 14.39 2.82 3.14
C GLN A 32 14.25 4.34 3.18
N PHE A 33 13.37 4.83 4.05
CA PHE A 33 13.18 6.24 4.34
C PHE A 33 13.85 6.61 5.67
N ALA A 34 14.75 5.81 6.26
CA ALA A 34 15.29 6.03 7.61
C ALA A 34 16.02 7.38 7.82
N ASP A 35 16.55 7.99 6.75
CA ASP A 35 17.10 9.37 6.80
C ASP A 35 16.00 10.45 6.77
N ARG A 36 14.74 10.04 6.62
CA ARG A 36 13.54 10.87 6.66
C ARG A 36 12.75 10.52 7.91
N ASP A 37 12.12 11.54 8.47
CA ASP A 37 11.29 11.41 9.64
C ASP A 37 10.11 10.47 9.35
N ALA A 38 10.21 9.21 9.78
CA ALA A 38 9.13 8.22 9.66
C ALA A 38 7.85 8.74 10.35
N ALA A 39 7.98 9.55 11.41
CA ALA A 39 6.83 10.20 12.04
C ALA A 39 6.19 11.22 11.09
N ALA A 40 6.98 11.96 10.30
CA ALA A 40 6.44 12.86 9.27
C ALA A 40 5.72 12.11 8.15
N PHE A 41 6.18 10.91 7.77
CA PHE A 41 5.46 10.06 6.83
C PHE A 41 4.09 9.63 7.39
N VAL A 42 4.06 9.10 8.62
CA VAL A 42 2.81 8.65 9.25
C VAL A 42 1.88 9.85 9.52
N ALA A 43 2.42 11.02 9.89
CA ALA A 43 1.66 12.26 10.04
C ALA A 43 0.98 12.67 8.73
N ARG A 44 1.71 12.65 7.60
CA ARG A 44 1.12 12.94 6.29
C ARG A 44 0.02 11.94 5.92
N PHE A 45 0.17 10.67 6.30
CA PHE A 45 -0.86 9.67 6.06
C PHE A 45 -2.09 9.89 6.97
N ALA A 46 -1.88 10.28 8.22
CA ALA A 46 -2.94 10.69 9.12
C ALA A 46 -3.69 11.93 8.61
N ASP A 47 -3.00 12.91 8.02
CA ASP A 47 -3.64 14.07 7.38
C ASP A 47 -4.59 13.64 6.25
N LYS A 48 -4.19 12.66 5.43
CA LYS A 48 -5.07 12.10 4.38
C LYS A 48 -6.27 11.39 4.98
N ALA A 49 -6.07 10.57 6.02
CA ALA A 49 -7.15 9.86 6.68
C ALA A 49 -8.17 10.83 7.31
N VAL A 50 -7.68 11.89 7.96
CA VAL A 50 -8.50 12.99 8.47
C VAL A 50 -9.27 13.69 7.36
N THR A 51 -8.64 13.92 6.20
CA THR A 51 -9.31 14.56 5.05
C THR A 51 -10.44 13.68 4.51
N THR A 52 -10.18 12.38 4.33
CA THR A 52 -11.17 11.37 3.92
C THR A 52 -12.35 11.29 4.86
N LEU A 53 -12.11 11.26 6.18
CA LEU A 53 -13.19 11.30 7.19
C LEU A 53 -14.04 12.57 7.08
N ARG A 54 -13.44 13.68 6.63
CA ARG A 54 -14.09 14.99 6.60
C ARG A 54 -14.96 15.20 5.37
N ASP A 55 -14.54 14.70 4.22
CA ASP A 55 -15.22 14.93 2.94
C ASP A 55 -15.84 13.67 2.32
N GLY A 56 -15.60 12.50 2.89
CA GLY A 56 -16.12 11.21 2.42
C GLY A 56 -15.53 10.76 1.09
N ARG A 57 -14.36 11.28 0.67
CA ARG A 57 -13.72 10.96 -0.62
C ARG A 57 -12.41 10.22 -0.40
N ARG A 58 -12.05 9.33 -1.33
CA ARG A 58 -10.73 8.68 -1.32
C ARG A 58 -9.63 9.72 -1.52
N HIS A 59 -8.60 9.67 -0.69
CA HIS A 59 -7.36 10.44 -0.86
C HIS A 59 -6.14 9.53 -0.83
N ASP A 60 -5.10 9.91 -1.56
CA ASP A 60 -3.86 9.15 -1.61
C ASP A 60 -2.61 10.06 -1.65
N PHE A 61 -1.46 9.44 -1.43
CA PHE A 61 -0.16 9.98 -1.81
C PHE A 61 0.85 8.86 -1.99
N ILE A 62 1.92 9.14 -2.73
CA ILE A 62 3.02 8.21 -2.90
C ILE A 62 4.32 8.79 -2.36
N ALA A 63 5.08 7.96 -1.65
CA ALA A 63 6.44 8.24 -1.19
C ALA A 63 7.42 7.37 -1.98
N ILE A 64 8.44 8.01 -2.54
CA ILE A 64 9.49 7.35 -3.32
C ILE A 64 10.81 7.58 -2.58
N PRO A 65 11.62 6.54 -2.30
CA PRO A 65 12.90 6.72 -1.65
C PRO A 65 13.89 7.45 -2.57
N PRO A 66 14.85 8.21 -2.02
CA PRO A 66 15.93 8.78 -2.81
C PRO A 66 16.66 7.70 -3.63
N GLY A 67 16.80 7.92 -4.93
CA GLY A 67 17.49 6.96 -5.82
C GLY A 67 16.65 5.76 -6.27
N GLY A 68 15.38 5.66 -5.86
CA GLY A 68 14.48 4.55 -6.19
C GLY A 68 14.38 3.52 -5.06
N GLY A 69 13.98 2.28 -5.39
CA GLY A 69 13.74 1.22 -4.41
C GLY A 69 12.26 0.89 -4.27
N ILE A 70 11.82 0.57 -3.05
CA ILE A 70 10.41 0.26 -2.77
C ILE A 70 9.63 1.56 -2.57
N ALA A 71 8.77 1.90 -3.52
CA ALA A 71 7.83 3.01 -3.34
C ALA A 71 6.69 2.58 -2.42
N VAL A 72 6.16 3.53 -1.65
CA VAL A 72 5.01 3.32 -0.76
C VAL A 72 3.85 4.20 -1.20
N TRP A 73 2.76 3.58 -1.64
CA TRP A 73 1.52 4.25 -2.02
C TRP A 73 0.50 4.12 -0.91
N CYS A 74 0.17 5.24 -0.28
CA CYS A 74 -0.79 5.30 0.80
C CYS A 74 -2.14 5.76 0.27
N ASN A 75 -3.16 4.92 0.42
CA ASN A 75 -4.54 5.20 0.11
C ASN A 75 -5.37 5.30 1.38
N THR A 76 -6.34 6.19 1.38
CA THR A 76 -7.34 6.31 2.45
C THR A 76 -8.73 6.22 1.82
N TRP A 77 -9.51 5.25 2.27
CA TRP A 77 -10.83 4.92 1.73
C TRP A 77 -11.90 5.31 2.75
N PRO A 78 -13.00 5.98 2.33
CA PRO A 78 -14.12 6.20 3.21
C PRO A 78 -14.84 4.87 3.49
N GLY A 79 -15.27 4.68 4.74
CA GLY A 79 -15.97 3.48 5.18
C GLY A 79 -15.05 2.34 5.62
N THR A 80 -15.62 1.17 5.79
CA THR A 80 -14.96 -0.06 6.25
C THR A 80 -14.28 -0.80 5.11
N HIS A 81 -13.37 -1.73 5.46
CA HIS A 81 -12.76 -2.63 4.48
C HIS A 81 -13.82 -3.39 3.66
N LEU A 82 -14.89 -3.86 4.32
CA LEU A 82 -15.99 -4.61 3.68
C LEU A 82 -16.75 -3.78 2.64
N GLU A 83 -16.99 -2.50 2.93
CA GLU A 83 -17.67 -1.58 2.02
C GLU A 83 -16.79 -1.22 0.81
N ALA A 84 -15.46 -1.26 0.98
CA ALA A 84 -14.52 -1.00 -0.10
C ALA A 84 -14.31 -2.19 -1.05
N LEU A 85 -14.56 -3.44 -0.61
CA LEU A 85 -14.32 -4.65 -1.42
C LEU A 85 -14.99 -4.60 -2.81
N PRO A 86 -16.29 -4.24 -2.95
CA PRO A 86 -16.96 -4.24 -4.24
C PRO A 86 -16.37 -3.22 -5.23
N LEU A 87 -15.77 -2.14 -4.73
CA LEU A 87 -15.13 -1.11 -5.55
C LEU A 87 -13.78 -1.54 -6.12
N ARG A 88 -13.14 -2.52 -5.45
CA ARG A 88 -11.80 -3.00 -5.79
C ARG A 88 -11.83 -4.32 -6.54
N PHE A 89 -12.89 -5.11 -6.35
CA PHE A 89 -13.03 -6.42 -6.98
C PHE A 89 -12.79 -6.37 -8.51
N GLY A 90 -11.91 -7.24 -8.99
CA GLY A 90 -11.55 -7.34 -10.41
C GLY A 90 -10.67 -6.23 -10.97
N SER A 91 -10.41 -5.15 -10.21
CA SER A 91 -9.51 -4.05 -10.62
C SER A 91 -8.29 -3.89 -9.72
N TYR A 92 -8.25 -4.64 -8.63
CA TYR A 92 -7.27 -4.49 -7.57
C TYR A 92 -5.82 -4.71 -8.05
N ALA A 93 -5.55 -5.82 -8.73
CA ALA A 93 -4.21 -6.09 -9.28
C ALA A 93 -3.83 -5.08 -10.38
N ASP A 94 -4.79 -4.73 -11.25
CA ASP A 94 -4.55 -3.81 -12.37
C ASP A 94 -4.28 -2.38 -11.90
N GLN A 95 -4.96 -1.91 -10.85
CA GLN A 95 -4.70 -0.59 -10.26
C GLN A 95 -3.28 -0.52 -9.69
N LEU A 96 -2.86 -1.56 -8.96
CA LEU A 96 -1.53 -1.63 -8.38
C LEU A 96 -0.46 -1.72 -9.47
N ALA A 97 -0.64 -2.59 -10.46
CA ALA A 97 0.27 -2.74 -11.60
C ALA A 97 0.35 -1.45 -12.42
N GLY A 98 -0.80 -0.84 -12.74
CA GLY A 98 -0.88 0.41 -13.48
C GLY A 98 -0.16 1.56 -12.76
N LYS A 99 -0.30 1.68 -11.43
CA LYS A 99 0.44 2.66 -10.63
C LYS A 99 1.95 2.38 -10.66
N ALA A 100 2.36 1.12 -10.54
CA ALA A 100 3.76 0.74 -10.58
C ALA A 100 4.39 1.04 -11.96
N SER A 101 3.71 0.67 -13.06
CA SER A 101 4.12 1.01 -14.43
C SER A 101 4.25 2.51 -14.63
N TRP A 102 3.28 3.30 -14.17
CA TRP A 102 3.28 4.77 -14.27
C TRP A 102 4.52 5.42 -13.62
N LEU A 103 5.05 4.82 -12.55
CA LEU A 103 6.29 5.26 -11.89
C LEU A 103 7.51 4.91 -12.73
N VAL A 104 7.57 3.68 -13.24
CA VAL A 104 8.68 3.20 -14.09
C VAL A 104 8.77 4.05 -15.36
N GLU A 105 7.64 4.33 -16.01
CA GLU A 105 7.55 5.20 -17.19
C GLU A 105 8.07 6.63 -16.93
N ARG A 106 8.05 7.09 -15.67
CA ARG A 106 8.60 8.39 -15.24
C ARG A 106 10.07 8.32 -14.82
N GLY A 107 10.74 7.19 -15.07
CA GLY A 107 12.15 6.99 -14.76
C GLY A 107 12.43 6.64 -13.31
N VAL A 108 11.41 6.29 -12.51
CA VAL A 108 11.65 5.80 -11.14
C VAL A 108 12.31 4.42 -11.23
N ARG A 109 13.46 4.26 -10.58
CA ARG A 109 14.13 2.95 -10.42
C ARG A 109 13.37 2.11 -9.39
N LEU A 110 12.20 1.61 -9.77
CA LEU A 110 11.25 0.95 -8.89
C LEU A 110 11.66 -0.52 -8.66
N ALA A 111 12.01 -0.87 -7.43
CA ALA A 111 12.26 -2.25 -7.03
C ALA A 111 10.97 -2.98 -6.61
N GLY A 112 9.94 -2.22 -6.22
CA GLY A 112 8.62 -2.72 -5.84
C GLY A 112 7.72 -1.59 -5.41
N LEU A 113 6.42 -1.86 -5.37
CA LEU A 113 5.39 -0.95 -4.90
C LEU A 113 4.65 -1.61 -3.73
N LEU A 114 4.77 -1.02 -2.55
CA LEU A 114 3.93 -1.34 -1.40
C LEU A 114 2.74 -0.37 -1.40
N GLU A 115 1.55 -0.87 -1.65
CA GLU A 115 0.32 -0.15 -1.36
C GLU A 115 -0.11 -0.39 0.09
N ILE A 116 -0.59 0.67 0.72
CA ILE A 116 -1.15 0.67 2.06
C ILE A 116 -2.52 1.31 1.99
N ASP A 117 -3.56 0.52 2.18
CA ASP A 117 -4.94 0.99 2.24
C ASP A 117 -5.34 1.18 3.69
N ALA A 118 -5.75 2.40 4.05
CA ALA A 118 -6.41 2.69 5.31
C ALA A 118 -7.90 2.90 5.08
N TYR A 119 -8.74 2.09 5.72
CA TYR A 119 -10.20 2.22 5.68
C TYR A 119 -10.63 3.03 6.89
N VAL A 120 -11.34 4.13 6.66
CA VAL A 120 -11.73 5.08 7.70
C VAL A 120 -13.25 5.25 7.70
N GLY A 121 -13.91 4.53 8.61
CA GLY A 121 -15.35 4.62 8.83
C GLY A 121 -15.70 5.76 9.78
N GLU A 122 -15.23 5.63 11.02
CA GLU A 122 -15.40 6.59 12.11
C GLU A 122 -14.04 6.98 12.69
N PRO A 123 -13.93 8.06 13.50
CA PRO A 123 -12.65 8.49 14.07
C PRO A 123 -11.91 7.45 14.93
N ASP A 124 -12.62 6.44 15.43
CA ASP A 124 -12.11 5.29 16.18
C ASP A 124 -12.08 3.98 15.39
N ASP A 125 -12.64 3.96 14.18
CA ASP A 125 -12.71 2.80 13.29
C ASP A 125 -11.79 2.99 12.09
N LEU A 126 -10.55 2.51 12.26
CA LEU A 126 -9.51 2.53 11.24
C LEU A 126 -8.91 1.13 11.10
N GLU A 127 -8.89 0.64 9.88
CA GLU A 127 -8.27 -0.62 9.47
C GLU A 127 -7.17 -0.35 8.44
N VAL A 128 -6.15 -1.20 8.39
CA VAL A 128 -5.05 -1.08 7.41
C VAL A 128 -4.83 -2.40 6.72
N GLU A 129 -4.71 -2.39 5.41
CA GLU A 129 -4.33 -3.51 4.57
C GLU A 129 -3.08 -3.14 3.75
N TYR A 130 -2.19 -4.10 3.56
CA TYR A 130 -1.04 -3.97 2.67
C TYR A 130 -1.21 -4.81 1.41
N SER A 131 -0.73 -4.27 0.30
CA SER A 131 -0.57 -4.94 -0.98
C SER A 131 0.84 -4.70 -1.49
N PHE A 132 1.51 -5.68 -2.09
CA PHE A 132 2.86 -5.50 -2.61
C PHE A 132 3.03 -6.15 -3.98
N LEU A 133 3.63 -5.39 -4.90
CA LEU A 133 4.00 -5.82 -6.24
C LEU A 133 5.50 -5.61 -6.48
N PRO A 134 6.27 -6.67 -6.79
CA PRO A 134 7.66 -6.56 -7.22
C PRO A 134 7.81 -5.72 -8.50
N GLY A 135 8.77 -4.79 -8.52
CA GLY A 135 8.94 -3.85 -9.63
C GLY A 135 9.30 -4.53 -10.95
N ARG A 136 10.03 -5.64 -10.89
CA ARG A 136 10.41 -6.45 -12.07
C ARG A 136 9.21 -6.89 -12.93
N LEU A 137 8.02 -7.01 -12.35
CA LEU A 137 6.81 -7.45 -13.06
C LEU A 137 6.26 -6.38 -14.00
N VAL A 138 6.66 -5.12 -13.81
CA VAL A 138 6.20 -3.96 -14.59
C VAL A 138 7.37 -3.21 -15.25
N GLY A 139 8.48 -3.91 -15.52
CA GLY A 139 9.67 -3.32 -16.14
C GLY A 139 10.56 -2.49 -15.19
N GLY A 140 10.33 -2.56 -13.89
CA GLY A 140 11.21 -2.00 -12.87
C GLY A 140 12.50 -2.79 -12.67
N VAL A 141 13.25 -2.43 -11.63
CA VAL A 141 14.50 -3.11 -11.28
C VAL A 141 14.25 -4.29 -10.34
N ARG A 142 15.17 -5.27 -10.35
CA ARG A 142 15.14 -6.34 -9.35
C ARG A 142 15.50 -5.79 -7.97
N ALA A 143 14.70 -6.10 -6.97
CA ALA A 143 15.03 -5.77 -5.59
C ALA A 143 16.26 -6.57 -5.11
N PRO A 144 17.14 -5.97 -4.28
CA PRO A 144 18.37 -6.62 -3.83
C PRO A 144 18.14 -7.72 -2.80
N ASP A 145 17.03 -7.67 -2.07
CA ASP A 145 16.66 -8.64 -1.02
C ASP A 145 15.52 -9.53 -1.52
N ALA A 146 15.67 -10.85 -1.34
CA ALA A 146 14.71 -11.86 -1.77
C ALA A 146 13.34 -11.71 -1.11
N ARG A 147 13.22 -11.07 0.07
CA ARG A 147 11.90 -10.80 0.68
C ARG A 147 10.96 -9.98 -0.21
N TRP A 148 11.51 -9.26 -1.18
CA TRP A 148 10.78 -8.44 -2.14
C TRP A 148 10.46 -9.16 -3.46
N SER A 149 10.74 -10.46 -3.56
CA SER A 149 10.36 -11.25 -4.75
C SER A 149 8.91 -11.69 -4.73
N ASN A 150 8.28 -11.71 -3.55
CA ASN A 150 6.94 -12.23 -3.35
C ASN A 150 5.89 -11.19 -3.73
N ILE A 151 4.77 -11.65 -4.27
CA ILE A 151 3.56 -10.84 -4.46
C ILE A 151 2.73 -10.96 -3.18
N MET A 152 2.19 -9.85 -2.69
CA MET A 152 1.26 -9.85 -1.57
C MET A 152 -0.02 -9.16 -2.03
N LEU A 153 -1.07 -9.93 -2.26
CA LEU A 153 -2.37 -9.43 -2.68
C LEU A 153 -3.45 -10.16 -1.91
N ASN A 154 -4.53 -9.45 -1.59
CA ASN A 154 -5.78 -10.08 -1.26
C ASN A 154 -6.39 -10.73 -2.51
N VAL A 155 -6.06 -12.00 -2.74
CA VAL A 155 -6.48 -12.76 -3.93
C VAL A 155 -8.00 -12.93 -4.08
N HIS A 156 -8.76 -12.68 -3.00
CA HIS A 156 -10.22 -12.67 -3.06
C HIS A 156 -10.76 -11.44 -3.80
N LEU A 157 -9.96 -10.37 -3.92
CA LEU A 157 -10.28 -9.17 -4.69
C LEU A 157 -9.83 -9.25 -6.15
N CYS A 158 -9.04 -10.24 -6.52
CA CYS A 158 -8.65 -10.48 -7.91
C CYS A 158 -9.78 -11.18 -8.68
N SER A 159 -9.95 -10.81 -9.95
CA SER A 159 -10.76 -11.61 -10.90
C SER A 159 -10.11 -12.98 -11.14
N ASP A 160 -10.86 -13.92 -11.72
CA ASP A 160 -10.31 -15.23 -12.10
C ASP A 160 -9.13 -15.11 -13.08
N GLU A 161 -9.24 -14.19 -14.05
CA GLU A 161 -8.19 -13.89 -15.01
C GLU A 161 -6.92 -13.35 -14.32
N GLN A 162 -7.09 -12.43 -13.37
CA GLN A 162 -5.98 -11.90 -12.58
C GLN A 162 -5.34 -12.98 -11.70
N ARG A 163 -6.15 -13.85 -11.08
CA ARG A 163 -5.64 -14.99 -10.30
C ARG A 163 -4.78 -15.93 -11.15
N GLN A 164 -5.28 -16.33 -12.32
CA GLN A 164 -4.54 -17.19 -13.25
C GLN A 164 -3.24 -16.54 -13.74
N ALA A 165 -3.26 -15.23 -14.01
CA ALA A 165 -2.06 -14.49 -14.40
C ALA A 165 -1.02 -14.46 -13.27
N LEU A 166 -1.45 -14.38 -12.00
CA LEU A 166 -0.59 -14.33 -10.82
C LEU A 166 0.03 -15.68 -10.46
N GLU A 167 -0.66 -16.79 -10.72
CA GLU A 167 -0.14 -18.15 -10.47
C GLU A 167 1.21 -18.38 -11.16
N GLY A 168 1.40 -17.87 -12.39
CA GLY A 168 2.66 -17.98 -13.11
C GLY A 168 3.85 -17.20 -12.51
N PHE A 169 3.62 -16.38 -11.49
CA PHE A 169 4.64 -15.60 -10.79
C PHE A 169 4.84 -16.02 -9.33
N MET A 170 4.06 -16.99 -8.84
CA MET A 170 4.07 -17.45 -7.45
C MET A 170 4.96 -18.69 -7.20
N ASP A 171 5.70 -19.15 -8.22
CA ASP A 171 6.68 -20.24 -8.14
C ASP A 171 8.10 -19.77 -7.75
#